data_AF-D8LWY9-F1
#
_entry.id   AF-D8LWY9-F1
#
_cell.length_a   1.000
_cell.length_b   1.000
_cell.length_c   1.000
_cell.angle_alpha   90.00
_cell.angle_beta   90.00
_cell.angle_gamma   90.00
#
_symmetry.space_group_name_H-M   'P 1'
#
loop_
_entity.id
_entity.type
_entity.pdbx_description
1 polymer ?
#
loop_
_entity_poly.entity_id
_entity_poly.type
_entity_poly.pdbx_seq_one_letter_code
_entity_poly.pdbx_strand_id
1 'polypeptide(L)'
;MTKVPFSLTYIQYDKEDGIVGWVMALVSLTPVFFVCILCSSILLHRDMHSVFFLIQMILCTIFNQILKHLIKQPRPLTGGVQQTYGMPSDHSQFMSCFCIYFTLWLCNKWVLFSFKQSE
;
A
#
# COMPACT_ATOMS: atom_id res chain seq x y z
N MET A 1 27.67 -6.05 -3.70
CA MET A 1 26.23 -6.14 -3.37
C MET A 1 25.94 -7.39 -2.54
N THR A 2 26.14 -7.33 -1.21
CA THR A 2 25.75 -8.41 -0.29
C THR A 2 24.36 -8.12 0.30
N LYS A 3 23.34 -8.82 -0.16
CA LYS A 3 21.96 -8.66 0.35
C LYS A 3 21.81 -9.37 1.69
N VAL A 4 21.31 -8.65 2.70
CA VAL A 4 21.04 -9.20 4.04
C VAL A 4 19.52 -9.24 4.25
N PRO A 5 18.95 -10.35 4.76
CA PRO A 5 17.52 -10.41 5.05
C PRO A 5 17.18 -9.59 6.29
N PHE A 6 16.10 -8.82 6.21
CA PHE A 6 15.46 -8.22 7.37
C PHE A 6 14.68 -9.31 8.12
N SER A 7 15.09 -9.62 9.35
CA SER A 7 14.62 -10.80 10.10
C SER A 7 13.10 -10.82 10.35
N LEU A 8 12.43 -9.67 10.36
CA LEU A 8 11.00 -9.59 10.71
C LEU A 8 10.08 -10.04 9.56
N THR A 9 10.43 -9.72 8.31
CA THR A 9 9.57 -9.93 7.13
C THR A 9 10.29 -10.50 5.92
N TYR A 10 11.55 -10.92 6.09
CA TYR A 10 12.39 -11.48 5.04
C TYR A 10 12.57 -10.55 3.82
N ILE A 11 12.61 -9.24 4.07
CA ILE A 11 12.86 -8.24 3.04
C ILE A 11 14.36 -8.07 2.89
N GLN A 12 14.88 -8.33 1.68
CA GLN A 12 16.29 -8.19 1.40
C GLN A 12 16.63 -6.73 1.13
N TYR A 13 17.61 -6.19 1.84
CA TYR A 13 18.21 -4.89 1.56
C TYR A 13 19.71 -5.06 1.31
N ASP A 14 20.33 -4.14 0.59
CA ASP A 14 21.77 -4.17 0.40
C ASP A 14 22.48 -3.70 1.66
N LYS A 15 23.46 -4.45 2.12
CA LYS A 15 24.26 -4.09 3.30
C LYS A 15 25.09 -2.83 3.05
N GLU A 16 25.45 -2.58 1.79
CA GLU A 16 26.22 -1.41 1.37
C GLU A 16 25.44 -0.10 1.57
N ASP A 17 24.10 -0.16 1.53
CA ASP A 17 23.21 0.98 1.79
C ASP A 17 23.05 1.32 3.29
N GLY A 18 23.67 0.53 4.19
CA GLY A 18 23.74 0.80 5.63
C GLY A 18 22.39 1.09 6.29
N ILE A 19 22.30 2.22 7.01
CA ILE A 19 21.09 2.66 7.73
C ILE A 19 19.96 2.99 6.75
N VAL A 20 20.27 3.51 5.56
CA VAL A 20 19.27 3.89 4.55
C VAL A 20 18.56 2.64 4.03
N GLY A 21 19.31 1.58 3.71
CA GLY A 21 18.75 0.29 3.30
C GLY A 21 17.84 -0.32 4.36
N TRP A 22 18.22 -0.21 5.63
CA TRP A 22 17.41 -0.67 6.76
C TRP A 22 16.09 0.12 6.91
N VAL A 23 16.14 1.45 6.82
CA VAL A 23 14.94 2.30 6.87
C VAL A 23 14.02 2.03 5.68
N MET A 24 14.57 1.86 4.47
CA MET A 24 13.79 1.54 3.28
C MET A 24 13.10 0.17 3.41
N ALA A 25 13.80 -0.82 3.98
CA ALA A 25 13.19 -2.10 4.32
C ALA A 25 12.01 -1.91 5.29
N LEU A 26 12.15 -1.07 6.33
CA LEU A 26 11.06 -0.78 7.26
C LEU A 26 9.85 -0.10 6.59
N VAL A 27 10.10 0.94 5.77
CA VAL A 27 9.04 1.68 5.05
C VAL A 27 8.30 0.78 4.06
N SER A 28 8.95 -0.26 3.53
CA SER A 28 8.26 -1.21 2.66
C SER A 28 7.17 -2.03 3.39
N LEU A 29 7.20 -2.11 4.73
CA LEU A 29 6.13 -2.73 5.53
C LEU A 29 4.92 -1.81 5.76
N THR A 30 5.00 -0.52 5.39
CA THR A 30 3.92 0.45 5.64
C THR A 30 2.52 -0.04 5.22
N PRO A 31 2.32 -0.67 4.05
CA PRO A 31 0.99 -1.17 3.66
C PRO A 31 0.41 -2.20 4.63
N VAL A 32 1.25 -3.06 5.21
CA VAL A 32 0.81 -4.11 6.16
C VAL A 32 0.33 -3.47 7.46
N PHE A 33 1.13 -2.57 8.03
CA PHE A 33 0.75 -1.83 9.23
C PHE A 33 -0.52 -1.01 9.02
N PHE A 34 -0.68 -0.41 7.83
CA PHE A 34 -1.86 0.36 7.48
C PHE A 34 -3.14 -0.49 7.52
N VAL A 35 -3.09 -1.71 6.96
CA VAL A 35 -4.24 -2.63 7.00
C VAL A 35 -4.55 -3.05 8.44
N CYS A 36 -3.55 -3.29 9.28
CA CYS A 36 -3.78 -3.58 10.71
C CYS A 36 -4.52 -2.43 11.41
N ILE A 37 -4.09 -1.18 11.18
CA ILE A 37 -4.72 0.02 11.75
C ILE A 37 -6.17 0.14 11.27
N LEU A 38 -6.45 -0.09 9.99
CA LEU A 38 -7.82 -0.08 9.46
C LEU A 38 -8.70 -1.14 10.12
N CYS A 39 -8.22 -2.37 10.23
CA CYS A 39 -8.96 -3.44 10.89
C CYS A 39 -9.27 -3.09 12.34
N SER A 40 -8.29 -2.58 13.09
CA SER A 40 -8.50 -2.10 14.47
C SER A 40 -9.49 -0.95 14.54
N SER A 41 -9.43 0.02 13.62
CA SER A 41 -10.36 1.13 13.53
C SER A 41 -11.80 0.66 13.29
N ILE A 42 -12.00 -0.31 12.40
CA ILE A 42 -13.32 -0.90 12.12
C ILE A 42 -13.86 -1.60 13.37
N LEU A 43 -13.04 -2.34 14.10
CA LEU A 43 -13.47 -3.06 15.29
C LEU A 43 -13.84 -2.13 16.45
N LEU A 44 -13.04 -1.09 16.68
CA LEU A 44 -13.21 -0.19 17.83
C LEU A 44 -14.25 0.91 17.57
N HIS A 45 -14.23 1.51 16.37
CA HIS A 45 -15.04 2.68 16.05
C HIS A 45 -16.22 2.37 15.14
N ARG A 46 -16.23 1.21 14.45
CA ARG A 46 -17.26 0.83 13.47
C ARG A 46 -17.52 1.92 12.43
N ASP A 47 -16.45 2.62 12.04
CA ASP A 47 -16.52 3.72 11.09
C ASP A 47 -16.75 3.19 9.67
N MET A 48 -17.83 3.65 9.03
CA MET A 48 -18.18 3.32 7.65
C MET A 48 -17.10 3.75 6.66
N HIS A 49 -16.37 4.85 6.94
CA HIS A 49 -15.25 5.26 6.11
C HIS A 49 -14.15 4.20 6.08
N SER A 50 -13.81 3.65 7.24
CA SER A 50 -12.77 2.61 7.36
C SER A 50 -13.18 1.32 6.64
N VAL A 51 -14.47 0.93 6.71
CA VAL A 51 -15.01 -0.24 6.00
C VAL A 51 -14.96 -0.04 4.48
N PHE A 52 -15.44 1.10 3.98
CA PHE A 52 -15.42 1.39 2.55
C PHE A 52 -13.99 1.41 2.00
N PHE A 53 -13.06 2.01 2.75
CA PHE A 53 -11.66 2.05 2.36
C PHE A 53 -11.04 0.65 2.30
N LEU A 54 -11.35 -0.22 3.26
CA LEU A 54 -10.91 -1.62 3.24
C LEU A 54 -11.44 -2.38 2.02
N ILE A 55 -12.72 -2.22 1.68
CA ILE A 55 -13.33 -2.84 0.49
C ILE A 55 -12.63 -2.37 -0.78
N GLN A 56 -12.43 -1.06 -0.92
CA GLN A 56 -11.69 -0.49 -2.04
C GLN A 56 -10.29 -1.10 -2.16
N MET A 57 -9.59 -1.27 -1.03
CA MET A 57 -8.26 -1.85 -1.02
C MET A 57 -8.23 -3.32 -1.47
N ILE A 58 -9.22 -4.11 -1.04
CA ILE A 58 -9.37 -5.51 -1.46
C ILE A 58 -9.62 -5.58 -2.97
N LEU A 59 -10.55 -4.77 -3.49
CA LEU A 59 -10.84 -4.72 -4.93
C LEU A 59 -9.62 -4.30 -5.75
N CYS A 60 -8.88 -3.30 -5.27
CA CYS A 60 -7.65 -2.82 -5.88
C CYS A 60 -6.58 -3.93 -5.93
N THR A 61 -6.47 -4.73 -4.87
CA THR A 61 -5.55 -5.87 -4.80
C THR A 61 -5.97 -7.00 -5.75
N ILE A 62 -7.25 -7.33 -5.81
CA ILE A 62 -7.77 -8.35 -6.74
C ILE A 62 -7.51 -7.92 -8.18
N PHE A 63 -7.81 -6.66 -8.51
CA PHE A 63 -7.57 -6.12 -9.84
C PHE A 63 -6.08 -6.15 -10.22
N ASN A 64 -5.20 -5.81 -9.29
CA ASN A 64 -3.75 -5.95 -9.47
C ASN A 64 -3.35 -7.38 -9.82
N GLN A 65 -3.83 -8.35 -9.05
CA GLN A 65 -3.52 -9.75 -9.29
C GLN A 65 -4.02 -10.20 -10.68
N ILE A 66 -5.22 -9.78 -11.08
CA ILE A 66 -5.73 -10.06 -12.43
C ILE A 66 -4.78 -9.47 -13.49
N LEU A 67 -4.37 -8.21 -13.34
CA LEU A 67 -3.43 -7.56 -14.26
C LEU A 67 -2.07 -8.26 -14.31
N LYS A 68 -1.54 -8.73 -13.17
CA LYS A 68 -0.30 -9.50 -13.12
C LYS A 68 -0.39 -10.78 -13.94
N HIS A 69 -1.51 -11.49 -13.84
CA HIS A 69 -1.75 -12.71 -14.60
C HIS A 69 -2.04 -12.45 -16.09
N LEU A 70 -2.47 -11.24 -16.44
CA LEU A 70 -2.68 -10.84 -17.83
C LEU A 70 -1.39 -10.40 -18.52
N ILE A 71 -0.59 -9.54 -17.87
CA ILE A 71 0.63 -8.95 -18.43
C ILE A 71 1.78 -9.95 -18.38
N LYS A 72 1.87 -10.74 -17.31
CA LYS A 72 2.91 -11.77 -17.10
C LYS A 72 4.34 -11.28 -17.30
N GLN A 73 4.62 -10.02 -16.96
CA GLN A 73 5.96 -9.46 -17.14
C GLN A 73 6.95 -10.11 -16.16
N PRO A 74 8.07 -10.68 -16.66
CA PRO A 74 9.09 -11.25 -15.79
C PRO A 74 9.77 -10.15 -14.97
N ARG A 75 10.05 -10.44 -13.69
CA ARG A 75 10.91 -9.57 -12.87
C ARG A 75 12.36 -9.63 -13.39
N PRO A 76 13.13 -8.55 -13.23
CA PRO A 76 14.56 -8.60 -13.53
C PRO A 76 15.25 -9.69 -12.68
N LEU A 77 16.22 -10.40 -13.27
CA LEU A 77 16.91 -11.56 -12.67
C LEU A 77 17.61 -11.24 -11.33
N THR A 78 17.90 -9.97 -11.07
CA THR A 78 18.47 -9.45 -9.82
C THR A 78 17.42 -9.08 -8.76
N GLY A 79 16.13 -9.25 -9.06
CA GLY A 79 14.98 -8.76 -8.32
C GLY A 79 14.45 -9.65 -7.19
N GLY A 80 15.30 -9.99 -6.21
CA GLY A 80 14.87 -10.59 -4.93
C GLY A 80 14.28 -12.00 -5.02
N VAL A 81 13.72 -12.49 -3.90
CA VAL A 81 13.28 -13.89 -3.72
C VAL A 81 11.87 -14.17 -4.28
N GLN A 82 11.10 -13.12 -4.59
CA GLN A 82 9.71 -13.27 -5.05
C GLN A 82 9.65 -13.73 -6.51
N GLN A 83 9.12 -14.93 -6.73
CA GLN A 83 8.91 -15.56 -8.04
C GLN A 83 7.64 -15.06 -8.78
N THR A 84 7.03 -13.96 -8.33
CA THR A 84 5.79 -13.42 -8.91
C THR A 84 6.07 -12.42 -10.03
N TYR A 85 5.13 -12.24 -10.96
CA TYR A 85 5.20 -11.24 -12.03
C TYR A 85 5.50 -9.82 -11.51
N GLY A 86 6.27 -9.07 -12.29
CA GLY A 86 6.86 -7.79 -11.90
C GLY A 86 5.96 -6.57 -12.08
N MET A 87 4.95 -6.66 -12.95
CA MET A 87 4.02 -5.56 -13.22
C MET A 87 2.56 -6.02 -13.14
N PRO A 88 1.65 -5.17 -12.62
CA PRO A 88 1.91 -3.87 -11.99
C PRO A 88 2.49 -3.97 -10.55
N SER A 89 2.99 -2.85 -10.03
CA SER A 89 3.58 -2.76 -8.69
C SER A 89 2.50 -2.73 -7.59
N ASP A 90 2.60 -3.64 -6.62
CA ASP A 90 1.65 -3.72 -5.50
C ASP A 90 1.64 -2.44 -4.66
N HIS A 91 2.82 -1.93 -4.28
CA HIS A 91 2.93 -0.72 -3.48
C HIS A 91 2.42 0.52 -4.20
N SER A 92 2.70 0.65 -5.50
CA SER A 92 2.25 1.81 -6.29
C SER A 92 0.73 1.81 -6.42
N GLN A 93 0.13 0.64 -6.66
CA GLN A 93 -1.32 0.51 -6.76
C GLN A 93 -2.01 0.69 -5.41
N PHE A 94 -1.40 0.21 -4.33
CA PHE A 94 -1.89 0.48 -2.98
C PHE A 94 -1.92 1.98 -2.68
N MET A 95 -0.81 2.66 -2.95
CA MET A 95 -0.70 4.10 -2.68
C MET A 95 -1.63 4.93 -3.56
N SER A 96 -1.82 4.56 -4.83
CA SER A 96 -2.77 5.27 -5.69
C SER A 96 -4.21 5.12 -5.20
N CYS A 97 -4.61 3.91 -4.81
CA CYS A 97 -5.93 3.65 -4.23
C CYS A 97 -6.14 4.44 -2.93
N PHE A 98 -5.12 4.54 -2.07
CA PHE A 98 -5.12 5.40 -0.88
C PHE A 98 -5.29 6.88 -1.23
N CYS A 99 -4.45 7.41 -2.13
CA CYS A 99 -4.48 8.82 -2.51
C CYS A 99 -5.82 9.24 -3.12
N ILE A 100 -6.42 8.39 -3.97
CA ILE A 100 -7.73 8.66 -4.58
C ILE A 100 -8.80 8.79 -3.52
N TYR A 101 -8.89 7.83 -2.59
CA TYR A 101 -9.88 7.87 -1.52
C TYR A 101 -9.70 9.09 -0.63
N PHE A 102 -8.46 9.36 -0.21
CA PHE A 102 -8.14 10.47 0.67
C PHE A 102 -8.47 11.82 0.03
N THR A 103 -8.16 11.97 -1.26
CA THR A 103 -8.49 13.18 -2.02
C THR A 103 -10.00 13.39 -2.09
N LEU A 104 -10.77 12.36 -2.45
CA LEU A 104 -12.24 12.45 -2.52
C LEU A 104 -12.85 12.77 -1.15
N TRP A 105 -12.33 12.17 -0.08
CA TRP A 105 -12.79 12.42 1.27
C TRP A 105 -12.52 13.88 1.70
N LEU A 106 -11.32 14.39 1.44
CA LEU A 106 -10.97 15.79 1.70
C LEU A 106 -11.82 16.77 0.88
N CYS A 107 -11.99 16.51 -0.41
CA CYS A 107 -12.82 17.33 -1.28
C CYS A 107 -14.27 17.39 -0.78
N ASN A 108 -14.86 16.25 -0.41
CA ASN A 108 -16.22 16.22 0.14
C ASN A 108 -16.33 17.01 1.45
N LYS A 109 -15.36 16.88 2.36
CA LYS A 109 -15.35 17.68 3.60
C LYS A 109 -15.21 19.17 3.33
N TRP A 110 -14.35 19.54 2.38
CA TRP A 110 -14.12 20.94 2.02
C TRP A 110 -15.37 21.56 1.39
N VAL A 111 -16.03 20.84 0.48
CA VAL A 111 -17.30 21.27 -0.13
C VAL A 111 -18.38 21.48 0.94
N LEU A 112 -18.56 20.53 1.86
CA LEU A 112 -19.54 20.66 2.95
C LEU A 112 -19.23 21.84 3.88
N PHE A 113 -17.95 22.07 4.18
CA PHE A 113 -17.52 23.23 4.96
C PHE A 113 -17.85 24.54 4.26
N SER A 114 -17.58 24.64 2.95
CA SER A 114 -17.87 25.83 2.14
C SER A 114 -19.37 26.16 2.11
N PHE A 115 -20.25 25.16 2.02
CA PHE A 115 -21.70 25.39 2.08
C PHE A 115 -22.16 25.92 3.44
N LYS A 116 -21.62 25.40 4.54
CA LYS A 116 -21.98 25.85 5.89
C LYS A 116 -21.60 27.32 6.15
N GLN A 117 -20.57 27.84 5.47
CA GLN A 117 -20.15 29.24 5.59
C GLN A 117 -21.05 30.20 4.79
N SER A 118 -21.81 29.68 3.82
CA SER A 118 -22.71 30.48 2.98
C SER A 118 -24.14 30.62 3.51
N GLU A 119 -24.46 29.94 4.63
CA GLU A 119 -25.70 30.07 5.40
C GLU A 119 -25.51 31.04 6.57
#